data_AF-A0A2P5N2M3-F1
#
_entry.id   AF-A0A2P5N2M3-F1
#
_cell.length_a   1.000
_cell.length_b   1.000
_cell.length_c   1.000
_cell.angle_alpha   90.00
_cell.angle_beta   90.00
_cell.angle_gamma   90.00
#
_symmetry.space_group_name_H-M   'P 1'
#
loop_
_entity.id
_entity.type
_entity.pdbx_description
1 polymer ?
#
loop_
_entity_poly.entity_id
_entity_poly.type
_entity_poly.pdbx_seq_one_letter_code
_entity_poly.pdbx_strand_id
1 'polypeptide(L)'
;MILTVIWVYQSLMKAKKDRVLLWVSICAVVFLVVQVLFYNINIMIIDGLDGKDVGGEYDRDLTSVGDRKTQEGAGGWFMPVLFEFLPPMAGFLSVSVIRSLFIMKEALTPANLFSGVKEMFESIKNSFKTSSN
;
A
#
# COMPACT_ATOMS: atom_id res chain seq x y z
N MET A 1 3.89 -2.32 -1.56
CA MET A 1 4.19 -1.92 -2.95
C MET A 1 4.31 -3.12 -3.89
N ILE A 2 5.28 -4.02 -3.72
CA ILE A 2 5.55 -5.12 -4.67
C ILE A 2 4.31 -5.99 -4.93
N LEU A 3 3.63 -6.43 -3.86
CA LEU A 3 2.40 -7.21 -3.98
C LEU A 3 1.32 -6.47 -4.78
N THR A 4 1.14 -5.16 -4.55
CA THR A 4 0.19 -4.33 -5.30
C THR A 4 0.52 -4.28 -6.78
N VAL A 5 1.81 -4.15 -7.13
CA VAL A 5 2.29 -4.13 -8.52
C VAL A 5 2.05 -5.47 -9.21
N ILE A 6 2.40 -6.58 -8.55
CA ILE A 6 2.15 -7.94 -9.05
C ILE A 6 0.64 -8.15 -9.26
N TRP A 7 -0.18 -7.76 -8.29
CA TRP A 7 -1.64 -7.86 -8.36
C TRP A 7 -2.22 -7.10 -9.55
N VAL A 8 -1.81 -5.84 -9.75
CA VAL A 8 -2.25 -5.01 -10.89
C VAL A 8 -1.81 -5.66 -12.20
N TYR A 9 -0.54 -6.08 -12.31
CA TYR A 9 -0.03 -6.75 -13.51
C TYR A 9 -0.84 -8.00 -13.85
N GLN A 10 -1.02 -8.90 -12.89
CA GLN A 10 -1.78 -10.14 -13.11
C GLN A 10 -3.24 -9.86 -13.49
N SER A 11 -3.87 -8.88 -12.85
CA SER A 11 -5.24 -8.48 -13.17
C SER A 11 -5.35 -8.00 -14.62
N LEU A 12 -4.43 -7.15 -15.06
CA LEU A 12 -4.42 -6.59 -16.40
C LEU A 12 -4.12 -7.64 -17.48
N MET A 13 -3.19 -8.54 -17.21
CA MET A 13 -2.86 -9.65 -18.11
C MET A 13 -4.05 -10.59 -18.29
N LYS A 14 -4.74 -10.94 -17.18
CA LYS A 14 -5.96 -11.77 -17.24
C LYS A 14 -7.08 -11.09 -18.02
N ALA A 15 -7.26 -9.78 -17.83
CA ALA A 15 -8.24 -8.98 -18.54
C ALA A 15 -7.83 -8.57 -19.96
N LYS A 16 -6.67 -9.05 -20.46
CA LYS A 16 -6.11 -8.76 -21.79
C LYS A 16 -6.13 -7.26 -22.15
N LYS A 17 -5.78 -6.41 -21.18
CA LYS A 17 -5.74 -4.95 -21.41
C LYS A 17 -4.48 -4.58 -22.19
N ASP A 18 -4.58 -3.55 -23.03
CA ASP A 18 -3.43 -2.99 -23.72
C ASP A 18 -2.52 -2.19 -22.78
N ARG A 19 -1.25 -2.04 -23.17
CA ARG A 19 -0.25 -1.21 -22.47
C ARG A 19 -0.13 -1.54 -20.98
N VAL A 20 -0.16 -2.83 -20.63
CA VAL A 20 -0.12 -3.33 -19.25
C VAL A 20 0.99 -2.67 -18.43
N LEU A 21 2.23 -2.64 -18.94
CA LEU A 21 3.38 -2.10 -18.21
C LEU A 21 3.25 -0.60 -17.90
N LEU A 22 2.60 0.17 -18.79
CA LEU A 22 2.34 1.59 -18.57
C LEU A 22 1.31 1.78 -17.46
N TRP A 23 0.25 0.97 -17.42
CA TRP A 23 -0.71 1.02 -16.32
C TRP A 23 -0.11 0.59 -14.98
N VAL A 24 0.74 -0.44 -15.00
CA VAL A 24 1.47 -0.88 -13.81
C VAL A 24 2.39 0.22 -13.29
N SER A 25 3.12 0.92 -14.17
CA SER A 25 4.00 2.02 -13.75
C SER A 25 3.21 3.21 -13.19
N ILE A 26 2.09 3.59 -13.83
CA ILE A 26 1.19 4.63 -13.29
C ILE A 26 0.69 4.25 -11.90
N CYS A 27 0.20 3.02 -11.71
CA CYS A 27 -0.25 2.55 -10.40
C CYS A 27 0.88 2.53 -9.36
N ALA A 28 2.11 2.20 -9.75
CA ALA A 28 3.27 2.27 -8.85
C ALA A 28 3.57 3.72 -8.42
N VAL A 29 3.54 4.67 -9.34
CA VAL A 29 3.72 6.10 -9.04
C VAL A 29 2.61 6.60 -8.10
N VAL A 30 1.35 6.27 -8.38
CA VAL A 30 0.23 6.64 -7.49
C VAL A 30 0.41 6.07 -6.10
N PHE A 31 0.80 4.80 -5.99
CA PHE A 31 1.04 4.15 -4.70
C PHE A 31 2.09 4.93 -3.88
N LEU A 32 3.21 5.30 -4.50
CA LEU A 32 4.29 6.03 -3.85
C LEU A 32 3.86 7.45 -3.44
N VAL A 33 3.18 8.18 -4.32
CA VAL A 33 2.67 9.53 -4.01
C VAL A 33 1.73 9.50 -2.83
N VAL A 34 0.77 8.56 -2.81
CA VAL A 34 -0.18 8.42 -1.70
C VAL A 34 0.53 8.01 -0.41
N GLN A 35 1.53 7.14 -0.48
CA GLN A 35 2.35 6.79 0.69
C GLN A 35 3.05 8.01 1.30
N VAL A 36 3.65 8.86 0.47
CA VAL A 36 4.33 10.09 0.92
C VAL A 36 3.33 11.06 1.54
N LEU A 37 2.14 11.21 0.96
CA LEU A 37 1.08 12.06 1.52
C LEU A 37 0.60 11.55 2.89
N PHE A 38 0.32 10.25 3.01
CA PHE A 38 -0.11 9.66 4.28
C PHE A 38 0.99 9.64 5.34
N TYR A 39 2.25 9.57 4.92
CA TYR A 39 3.38 9.79 5.83
C TYR A 39 3.32 11.18 6.47
N ASN A 40 3.16 12.23 5.67
CA ASN A 40 3.04 13.60 6.17
C ASN A 40 1.79 13.80 7.03
N ILE A 41 0.67 13.18 6.66
CA ILE A 41 -0.56 13.21 7.47
C ILE A 41 -0.33 12.53 8.82
N ASN A 42 0.37 11.39 8.87
CA ASN A 42 0.65 10.70 10.12
C ASN A 42 1.53 11.54 11.05
N ILE A 43 2.55 12.22 10.51
CA ILE A 43 3.37 13.18 11.28
C ILE A 43 2.48 14.29 11.84
N MET A 44 1.66 14.92 11.00
CA MET A 44 0.75 15.98 11.43
C MET A 44 -0.19 15.53 12.56
N ILE A 45 -0.71 14.30 12.48
CA ILE A 45 -1.58 13.76 13.54
C ILE A 45 -0.78 13.53 14.83
N ILE A 46 0.44 12.99 14.75
CA ILE A 46 1.30 12.77 15.93
C ILE A 46 1.65 14.12 16.58
N ASP A 47 2.08 15.10 15.80
CA ASP A 47 2.42 16.45 16.30
C ASP A 47 1.22 17.11 16.99
N GLY A 48 0.02 16.97 16.39
CA GLY A 48 -1.22 17.50 16.94
C GLY A 48 -1.68 16.80 18.23
N LEU A 49 -1.35 15.51 18.41
CA LEU A 49 -1.74 14.73 19.60
C LEU A 49 -0.75 14.87 20.75
N ASP A 50 0.55 14.90 20.47
CA ASP A 50 1.61 15.00 21.49
C ASP A 50 1.96 16.47 21.87
N GLY A 51 1.41 17.46 21.15
CA GLY A 51 1.61 18.88 21.42
C GLY A 51 3.07 19.34 21.25
N LYS A 52 3.89 18.53 20.57
CA LYS A 52 5.30 18.77 20.28
C LYS A 52 5.48 18.69 18.77
N ASP A 53 6.26 19.61 18.20
CA ASP A 53 6.61 19.60 16.78
C ASP A 53 7.67 18.52 16.52
N VAL A 54 7.23 17.30 16.18
CA VAL A 54 8.11 16.19 15.81
C VAL A 54 8.54 16.31 14.34
N GLY A 55 7.99 17.27 13.57
CA GLY A 55 8.26 17.46 12.14
C GLY A 55 9.75 17.57 11.76
N GLY A 56 10.62 18.00 12.69
CA GLY A 56 12.08 18.05 12.52
C GLY A 56 12.88 16.90 13.14
N GLU A 57 12.31 16.17 14.11
CA GLU A 57 12.94 15.03 14.82
C GLU A 57 12.34 13.67 14.44
N TYR A 58 11.40 13.62 13.49
CA TYR A 58 10.90 12.38 12.88
C TYR A 58 11.97 11.78 11.96
N ASP A 59 13.17 11.59 12.51
CA ASP A 59 14.29 10.94 11.87
C ASP A 59 13.95 9.45 11.81
N ARG A 60 13.30 9.07 10.71
CA ARG A 60 13.07 7.66 10.39
C ARG A 60 14.43 7.05 10.12
N ASP A 61 15.00 6.41 11.12
CA ASP A 61 15.97 5.38 10.86
C ASP A 61 15.29 4.30 10.00
N LEU A 62 15.66 4.25 8.72
CA LEU A 62 15.14 3.30 7.74
C LEU A 62 15.48 1.84 8.09
N THR A 63 16.31 1.61 9.11
CA THR A 63 16.73 0.29 9.60
C THR A 63 16.17 -0.08 10.97
N SER A 64 15.50 0.85 11.67
CA SER A 64 14.97 0.63 13.02
C SER A 64 13.45 0.71 13.05
N VAL A 65 12.82 -0.45 13.28
CA VAL A 65 11.37 -0.55 13.55
C VAL A 65 11.05 -0.24 15.03
N GLY A 66 12.06 -0.29 15.92
CA GLY A 66 11.89 -0.25 17.37
C GLY A 66 12.17 1.08 18.07
N ASP A 67 12.93 2.00 17.46
CA ASP A 67 13.34 3.27 18.10
C ASP A 67 12.29 4.39 17.93
N ARG A 68 11.02 4.00 18.06
CA ARG A 68 9.88 4.88 17.78
C ARG A 68 9.55 5.69 19.03
N LYS A 69 9.88 6.99 19.01
CA LYS A 69 9.45 7.98 20.02
C LYS A 69 7.91 8.04 20.25
N THR A 70 7.11 7.34 19.45
CA THR A 70 5.66 7.19 19.61
C THR A 70 5.21 6.10 20.59
N GLN A 71 6.11 5.34 21.23
CA GLN A 71 5.73 4.40 22.29
C GLN A 71 5.29 5.08 23.61
N GLU A 72 5.71 6.32 23.84
CA GLU A 72 5.46 7.05 25.09
C GLU A 72 4.15 7.89 25.07
N GLY A 73 3.45 7.95 23.93
CA GLY A 73 2.25 8.78 23.73
C GLY A 73 0.90 8.09 24.02
N ALA A 74 -0.19 8.86 23.97
CA ALA A 74 -1.56 8.37 24.19
C ALA A 74 -1.95 7.33 23.13
N GLY A 75 -1.97 6.04 23.52
CA GLY A 75 -2.28 4.91 22.64
C GLY A 75 -1.24 3.79 22.63
N GLY A 76 -0.09 3.98 23.30
CA GLY A 76 0.92 2.94 23.52
C GLY A 76 1.38 2.25 22.23
N TRP A 77 1.59 0.94 22.29
CA TRP A 77 2.05 0.11 21.16
C TRP A 77 1.15 0.19 19.89
N PHE A 78 -0.14 0.51 20.03
CA PHE A 78 -1.10 0.41 18.93
C PHE A 78 -0.95 1.53 17.89
N MET A 79 -0.73 2.78 18.34
CA MET A 79 -0.63 3.93 17.43
C MET A 79 0.55 3.87 16.46
N PRO A 80 1.77 3.49 16.88
CA PRO A 80 2.89 3.30 15.96
C PRO A 80 2.61 2.27 14.86
N VAL A 81 1.97 1.15 15.20
CA VAL A 81 1.62 0.08 14.24
C VAL A 81 0.58 0.58 13.24
N LEU A 82 -0.44 1.29 13.73
CA LEU A 82 -1.48 1.86 12.87
C LEU A 82 -0.88 2.89 11.89
N PHE A 83 -0.04 3.81 12.35
CA PHE A 83 0.60 4.81 11.49
C PHE A 83 1.66 4.23 10.54
N GLU A 84 2.23 3.07 10.83
CA GLU A 84 3.06 2.37 9.87
C GLU A 84 2.22 1.69 8.78
N PHE A 85 1.05 1.16 9.14
CA PHE A 85 0.18 0.42 8.24
C PHE A 85 -0.68 1.32 7.34
N LEU A 86 -1.06 2.50 7.83
CA LEU A 86 -1.93 3.43 7.11
C LEU A 86 -1.38 3.85 5.73
N PRO A 87 -0.11 4.28 5.57
CA PRO A 87 0.42 4.68 4.27
C PRO A 87 0.36 3.57 3.21
N PRO A 88 0.88 2.34 3.43
CA PRO A 88 0.79 1.28 2.44
C PRO A 88 -0.66 0.85 2.17
N MET A 89 -1.55 0.87 3.16
CA MET A 89 -2.98 0.63 2.91
C MET A 89 -3.61 1.69 2.02
N ALA A 90 -3.41 2.96 2.33
CA ALA A 90 -3.95 4.06 1.54
C ALA A 90 -3.45 4.01 0.09
N GLY A 91 -2.17 3.69 -0.10
CA GLY A 91 -1.59 3.46 -1.42
C GLY A 91 -2.29 2.30 -2.15
N PHE A 92 -2.52 1.16 -1.48
CA PHE A 92 -3.21 0.02 -2.07
C PHE A 92 -4.65 0.36 -2.47
N LEU A 93 -5.41 1.00 -1.58
CA LEU A 93 -6.81 1.38 -1.84
C LEU A 93 -6.92 2.38 -2.98
N SER A 94 -6.02 3.36 -3.04
CA SER A 94 -5.99 4.34 -4.13
C SER A 94 -5.73 3.66 -5.48
N VAL A 95 -4.77 2.73 -5.53
CA VAL A 95 -4.52 1.92 -6.72
C VAL A 95 -5.71 1.04 -7.07
N SER A 96 -6.37 0.45 -6.09
CA SER A 96 -7.56 -0.37 -6.30
C SER A 96 -8.71 0.42 -6.92
N VAL A 97 -8.94 1.65 -6.47
CA VAL A 97 -9.93 2.57 -7.07
C VAL A 97 -9.53 2.90 -8.51
N ILE A 98 -8.27 3.27 -8.76
CA ILE A 98 -7.82 3.61 -10.11
C ILE A 98 -7.96 2.43 -11.06
N ARG A 99 -7.51 1.25 -10.64
CA ARG A 99 -7.62 -0.01 -11.38
C ARG A 99 -9.07 -0.28 -11.76
N SER A 100 -9.98 -0.19 -10.80
CA SER A 100 -11.39 -0.55 -11.00
C SER A 100 -12.09 0.44 -11.93
N LEU A 101 -11.96 1.75 -11.68
CA LEU A 101 -12.66 2.77 -12.44
C LEU A 101 -12.06 3.05 -13.81
N PHE A 102 -10.75 3.28 -13.89
CA PHE A 102 -10.13 3.81 -15.12
C PHE A 102 -9.63 2.71 -16.04
N ILE A 103 -9.14 1.60 -15.47
CA ILE A 103 -8.49 0.55 -16.26
C ILE A 103 -9.46 -0.59 -16.59
N MET A 104 -10.12 -1.14 -15.57
CA MET A 104 -11.12 -2.20 -15.73
C MET A 104 -12.45 -1.66 -16.23
N LYS A 105 -12.81 -0.42 -15.86
CA LYS A 105 -14.12 0.22 -16.12
C LYS A 105 -15.27 -0.53 -15.45
N GLU A 106 -15.05 -0.93 -14.20
CA GLU A 106 -16.00 -1.65 -13.36
C GLU A 106 -16.63 -0.71 -12.31
N ALA A 107 -17.81 -1.09 -11.80
CA ALA A 107 -18.44 -0.39 -10.70
C ALA A 107 -17.59 -0.48 -9.41
N LEU A 108 -17.61 0.57 -8.59
CA LEU A 108 -16.96 0.57 -7.28
C LEU A 108 -17.73 -0.28 -6.28
N THR A 109 -17.45 -1.57 -6.29
CA THR A 109 -17.93 -2.51 -5.27
C THR A 109 -16.74 -3.13 -4.54
N PRO A 110 -16.89 -3.57 -3.29
CA PRO A 110 -15.82 -4.31 -2.60
C PRO A 110 -15.33 -5.52 -3.41
N ALA A 111 -16.23 -6.21 -4.10
CA ALA A 111 -15.87 -7.35 -4.95
C ALA A 111 -14.88 -6.94 -6.06
N ASN A 112 -15.12 -5.82 -6.75
CA ASN A 112 -14.27 -5.36 -7.85
C ASN A 112 -12.95 -4.74 -7.36
N LEU A 113 -13.00 -4.02 -6.23
CA LEU A 113 -11.83 -3.39 -5.61
C LEU A 113 -10.77 -4.42 -5.20
N PHE A 114 -11.20 -5.57 -4.68
CA PHE A 114 -10.30 -6.61 -4.18
C PHE A 114 -10.23 -7.84 -5.10
N SER A 115 -10.82 -7.77 -6.30
CA SER A 115 -10.79 -8.87 -7.27
C SER A 115 -9.36 -9.22 -7.66
N GLY A 116 -9.04 -10.51 -7.83
CA GLY A 116 -7.69 -10.93 -8.23
C GLY A 116 -6.68 -11.04 -7.10
N VAL A 117 -6.96 -10.55 -5.88
CA VAL A 117 -6.01 -10.60 -4.75
C VAL A 117 -5.79 -12.04 -4.30
N LYS A 118 -6.86 -12.82 -4.15
CA LYS A 118 -6.77 -14.23 -3.76
C LYS A 118 -5.98 -15.02 -4.79
N GLU A 119 -6.29 -14.85 -6.07
CA GLU A 119 -5.61 -15.55 -7.16
C GLU A 119 -4.13 -15.13 -7.27
N MET A 120 -3.79 -13.90 -6.91
CA MET A 120 -2.40 -13.46 -6.83
C MET A 120 -1.64 -14.27 -5.78
N PHE A 121 -2.19 -14.42 -4.57
CA PHE A 121 -1.55 -15.23 -3.54
C PHE A 121 -1.46 -16.71 -3.92
N GLU A 122 -2.49 -17.26 -4.55
CA GLU A 122 -2.44 -18.63 -5.09
C GLU A 122 -1.35 -18.77 -6.17
N SER A 123 -1.22 -17.79 -7.06
CA SER A 123 -0.17 -17.74 -8.09
C SER A 123 1.22 -17.70 -7.48
N ILE A 124 1.45 -16.84 -6.47
CA ILE A 124 2.72 -16.74 -5.74
C ILE A 124 3.02 -18.07 -5.02
N LYS A 125 2.03 -18.66 -4.35
CA LYS A 125 2.20 -19.95 -3.69
C LYS A 125 2.60 -21.04 -4.68
N ASN A 126 1.96 -21.07 -5.85
CA ASN A 126 2.24 -22.06 -6.88
C ASN A 126 3.59 -21.85 -7.56
N SER A 127 4.14 -20.62 -7.62
CA SER A 127 5.47 -20.39 -8.20
C SER A 127 6.63 -20.99 -7.40
N PHE A 128 6.40 -21.39 -6.14
CA PHE A 128 7.39 -22.09 -5.31
C PHE A 128 7.30 -23.61 -5.41
N LYS A 129 6.29 -24.17 -6.08
CA LYS A 129 6.22 -25.60 -6.33
C LYS A 129 7.20 -25.94 -7.44
N THR A 130 8.17 -26.79 -7.16
CA THR A 130 9.05 -27.33 -8.19
C THR A 130 8.22 -28.28 -9.07
N SER A 131 8.38 -28.20 -10.39
CA SER A 131 7.86 -29.24 -11.27
C SER A 131 8.73 -30.46 -11.02
N SER A 132 8.24 -31.43 -10.24
CA SER A 132 8.87 -32.75 -10.16
C SER A 132 8.71 -33.41 -11.53
N ASN A 133 9.75 -33.32 -12.35
CA ASN A 133 9.91 -34.18 -13.51
C ASN A 133 10.36 -35.57 -13.05
#